data_AF-A0A813IJK5-F1
#
_entry.id   AF-A0A813IJK5-F1
#
_cell.length_a   1.000
_cell.length_b   1.000
_cell.length_c   1.000
_cell.angle_alpha   90.00
_cell.angle_beta   90.00
_cell.angle_gamma   90.00
#
_symmetry.space_group_name_H-M   'P 1'
#
loop_
_entity.id
_entity.type
_entity.pdbx_description
1 polymer ?
#
loop_
_entity_poly.entity_id
_entity_poly.type
_entity_poly.pdbx_seq_one_letter_code
_entity_poly.pdbx_strand_id
1 'polypeptide(L)'
;MSSSSPLLPEGGGAEPTTKDQLKKGLRVCLFYLGTVFLVVFILAWCIQVFMYWVATNASGCSASALEGYDYPGGGVSEAGGASFNILPGISLLAEREPMWYGAAFDVIPSNEASTVAAAPAGTWWRTWGPIFATYTYEDVANSRTTVYMRRNLLRMGSSHTIARCDGQGPKVTFTEGSNFLANRVRKVIGMNQGMTFKIFMDDKLVAVAEETSHGFESLTFREEDSGRSESSSVLKERHFHGLYDLWLVKNDEKSILPNYVASATTLLLAFHTINHDATSKGAASNESPNFLEKPPPTLAAEQVLDEQQESSSSVTGQATAVAQAAEQAFASVAQKVADGASAEIREELPDRRQQPEEKKADQEAVDVAP
;
A
#
# COMPACT_ATOMS: atom_id res chain seq x y z
N MET A 1 70.46 73.01 9.51
CA MET A 1 69.17 73.04 8.79
C MET A 1 68.33 71.89 9.35
N SER A 2 67.30 72.24 10.10
CA SER A 2 66.58 71.36 11.02
C SER A 2 65.33 70.80 10.35
N SER A 3 65.17 69.47 10.31
CA SER A 3 63.94 68.83 9.83
C SER A 3 62.91 68.77 10.95
N SER A 4 61.85 69.55 10.82
CA SER A 4 60.68 69.54 11.69
C SER A 4 59.67 68.51 11.20
N SER A 5 59.67 67.32 11.82
CA SER A 5 58.63 66.31 11.65
C SER A 5 57.31 66.80 12.27
N PRO A 6 56.15 66.64 11.61
CA PRO A 6 54.86 66.98 12.20
C PRO A 6 54.42 65.89 13.19
N LEU A 7 54.30 66.27 14.46
CA LEU A 7 53.70 65.51 15.56
C LEU A 7 52.19 65.79 15.58
N LEU A 8 51.39 65.01 14.84
CA LEU A 8 49.97 64.88 15.13
C LEU A 8 49.61 63.39 15.16
N PRO A 9 49.02 62.88 16.25
CA PRO A 9 48.51 61.53 16.27
C PRO A 9 47.25 61.49 15.38
N GLU A 10 47.40 61.02 14.14
CA GLU A 10 46.28 60.53 13.33
C GLU A 10 45.72 59.26 13.99
N GLY A 11 44.95 59.45 15.05
CA GLY A 11 44.47 58.38 15.92
C GLY A 11 43.06 58.63 16.43
N GLY A 12 42.21 59.29 15.63
CA GLY A 12 40.77 59.35 15.88
C GLY A 12 40.14 58.00 15.56
N GLY A 13 40.39 56.98 16.39
CA GLY A 13 39.71 55.69 16.28
C GLY A 13 38.22 55.92 16.44
N ALA A 14 37.48 55.89 15.33
CA ALA A 14 36.03 56.00 15.33
C ALA A 14 35.48 54.94 16.29
N GLU A 15 34.86 55.39 17.39
CA GLU A 15 34.25 54.48 18.34
C GLU A 15 33.25 53.59 17.59
N PRO A 16 33.33 52.25 17.76
CA PRO A 16 32.46 51.35 17.04
C PRO A 16 31.01 51.70 17.36
N THR A 17 30.26 52.07 16.33
CA THR A 17 28.86 52.47 16.52
C THR A 17 28.06 51.30 17.10
N THR A 18 27.10 51.58 17.98
CA THR A 18 26.20 50.56 18.57
C THR A 18 25.54 49.66 17.51
N LYS A 19 25.32 50.18 16.30
CA LYS A 19 24.82 49.42 15.15
C LYS A 19 25.78 48.33 14.69
N ASP A 20 27.09 48.56 14.76
CA ASP A 20 28.10 47.58 14.35
C ASP A 20 28.22 46.43 15.35
N GLN A 21 28.05 46.72 16.64
CA GLN A 21 27.99 45.67 17.67
C GLN A 21 26.74 44.80 17.52
N LEU A 22 25.57 45.41 17.27
CA LEU A 22 24.32 44.67 17.03
C LEU A 22 24.43 43.76 15.79
N LYS A 23 25.00 44.26 14.69
CA LYS A 23 25.21 43.47 13.47
C LYS A 23 26.13 42.28 13.71
N LYS A 24 27.21 42.46 14.49
CA LYS A 24 28.11 41.36 14.87
C LYS A 24 27.38 40.32 15.71
N GLY A 25 26.64 40.75 16.73
CA GLY A 25 25.82 39.85 17.57
C GLY A 25 24.80 39.05 16.78
N LEU A 26 24.05 39.70 15.87
CA LEU A 26 23.07 39.03 15.01
C LEU A 26 23.71 37.99 14.09
N ARG A 27 24.86 38.31 13.47
CA ARG A 27 25.58 37.35 12.61
C ARG A 27 26.04 36.12 13.38
N VAL A 28 26.57 36.33 14.59
CA VAL A 28 27.02 35.23 15.47
C VAL A 28 25.83 34.37 15.90
N CYS A 29 24.71 34.99 16.29
CA CYS A 29 23.48 34.28 16.64
C CYS A 29 22.91 33.47 15.47
N LEU A 30 22.81 34.06 14.27
CA LEU A 30 22.36 33.36 13.06
C LEU A 30 23.31 32.23 12.66
N PHE A 31 24.62 32.40 12.85
CA PHE A 31 25.61 31.36 12.60
C PHE A 31 25.43 30.17 13.56
N TYR A 32 25.29 30.40 14.86
CA TYR A 32 25.04 29.33 15.82
C TYR A 32 23.70 28.65 15.60
N LEU A 33 22.63 29.42 15.34
CA LEU A 33 21.32 28.89 15.03
C LEU A 33 21.35 28.01 13.76
N GLY A 34 21.99 28.50 12.69
CA GLY A 34 22.20 27.73 11.46
C GLY A 34 23.02 26.47 11.68
N THR A 35 24.05 26.54 12.53
CA THR A 35 24.87 25.37 12.90
C THR A 35 24.05 24.34 13.67
N VAL A 36 23.24 24.75 14.65
CA VAL A 36 22.36 23.85 15.40
C VAL A 36 21.34 23.18 14.47
N PHE A 37 20.69 23.95 13.58
CA PHE A 37 19.77 23.38 12.60
C PHE A 37 20.45 22.37 11.67
N LEU A 38 21.68 22.67 11.21
CA LEU A 38 22.45 21.75 10.38
C LEU A 38 22.77 20.45 11.12
N VAL A 39 23.19 20.54 12.39
CA VAL A 39 23.48 19.36 13.23
C VAL A 39 22.21 18.52 13.43
N VAL A 40 21.08 19.12 13.78
CA VAL A 40 19.79 18.41 13.93
C VAL A 40 19.35 17.77 12.61
N PHE A 41 19.53 18.46 11.48
CA PHE A 41 19.22 17.92 10.16
C PHE A 41 20.08 16.70 9.84
N ILE A 42 21.40 16.75 10.05
CA ILE A 42 22.29 15.61 9.85
C ILE A 42 21.90 14.44 10.75
N LEU A 43 21.61 14.70 12.04
CA LEU A 43 21.16 13.65 12.97
C LEU A 43 19.85 13.00 12.51
N ALA A 44 18.87 13.79 12.07
CA ALA A 44 17.61 13.27 11.54
C ALA A 44 17.85 12.37 10.30
N TRP A 45 18.77 12.74 9.42
CA TRP A 45 19.15 11.91 8.27
C TRP A 45 19.86 10.62 8.67
N CYS A 46 20.79 10.68 9.62
CA CYS A 46 21.45 9.48 10.15
C CYS A 46 20.44 8.50 10.76
N ILE A 47 19.49 9.02 11.56
CA ILE A 47 18.40 8.22 12.13
C ILE A 47 17.51 7.66 11.01
N GLN A 48 17.15 8.45 10.00
CA GLN A 48 16.35 7.98 8.87
C GLN A 48 17.03 6.83 8.12
N VAL A 49 18.32 6.96 7.82
CA VAL A 49 19.11 5.93 7.13
C VAL A 49 19.19 4.67 7.99
N PHE A 50 19.41 4.82 9.30
CA PHE A 50 19.42 3.69 10.23
C PHE A 50 18.06 2.97 10.28
N MET A 51 16.96 3.70 10.43
CA MET A 51 15.61 3.10 10.48
C MET A 51 15.23 2.44 9.15
N TYR A 52 15.59 3.05 8.01
CA TYR A 52 15.42 2.44 6.70
C TYR A 52 16.25 1.16 6.55
N TRP A 53 17.50 1.18 7.01
CA TRP A 53 18.37 0.03 6.99
C TRP A 53 17.83 -1.11 7.86
N VAL A 54 17.34 -0.82 9.08
CA VAL A 54 16.69 -1.80 9.94
C VAL A 54 15.43 -2.36 9.27
N ALA A 55 14.56 -1.48 8.76
CA ALA A 55 13.31 -1.89 8.12
C ALA A 55 13.51 -2.80 6.91
N THR A 56 14.61 -2.65 6.17
CA THR A 56 14.90 -3.43 4.96
C THR A 56 15.89 -4.57 5.22
N ASN A 57 17.09 -4.29 5.73
CA ASN A 57 18.13 -5.30 5.88
C ASN A 57 17.88 -6.22 7.07
N ALA A 58 17.48 -5.68 8.22
CA ALA A 58 17.24 -6.50 9.41
C ALA A 58 15.97 -7.37 9.27
N SER A 59 15.02 -6.97 8.42
CA SER A 59 13.84 -7.75 8.06
C SER A 59 14.11 -8.79 6.96
N GLY A 60 15.34 -8.87 6.44
CA GLY A 60 15.74 -9.86 5.43
C GLY A 60 15.39 -9.50 3.99
N CYS A 61 15.10 -8.23 3.68
CA CYS A 61 14.86 -7.75 2.32
C CYS A 61 16.16 -7.83 1.49
N SER A 62 16.40 -8.98 0.84
CA SER A 62 17.58 -9.22 0.00
C SER A 62 17.29 -10.24 -1.11
N ALA A 63 18.04 -10.15 -2.21
CA ALA A 63 17.95 -11.10 -3.33
C ALA A 63 18.23 -12.54 -2.92
N SER A 64 19.23 -12.78 -2.08
CA SER A 64 19.55 -14.12 -1.59
C SER A 64 18.45 -14.71 -0.70
N ALA A 65 17.72 -13.89 0.05
CA ALA A 65 16.65 -14.39 0.92
C ALA A 65 15.42 -14.86 0.12
N LEU A 66 15.29 -14.45 -1.13
CA LEU A 66 14.14 -14.71 -1.99
C LEU A 66 14.49 -15.52 -3.24
N GLU A 67 15.69 -16.09 -3.29
CA GLU A 67 16.08 -16.97 -4.38
C GLU A 67 15.14 -18.19 -4.43
N GLY A 68 14.49 -18.38 -5.58
CA GLY A 68 13.50 -19.45 -5.78
C GLY A 68 12.21 -19.30 -4.97
N TYR A 69 11.89 -18.09 -4.51
CA TYR A 69 10.65 -17.85 -3.77
C TYR A 69 9.44 -17.76 -4.70
N ASP A 70 8.49 -18.69 -4.55
CA ASP A 70 7.19 -18.70 -5.19
C ASP A 70 6.08 -18.65 -4.14
N TYR A 71 5.16 -17.70 -4.26
CA TYR A 71 4.06 -17.60 -3.31
C TYR A 71 2.88 -18.49 -3.76
N PRO A 72 2.55 -19.57 -3.03
CA PRO A 72 1.57 -20.56 -3.48
C PRO A 72 0.16 -19.99 -3.64
N GLY A 73 -0.18 -18.93 -2.89
CA GLY A 73 -1.48 -18.28 -2.96
C GLY A 73 -1.59 -17.18 -4.03
N GLY A 74 -0.57 -16.99 -4.87
CA GLY A 74 -0.48 -15.88 -5.81
C GLY A 74 -1.43 -15.96 -7.00
N GLY A 75 -1.83 -17.18 -7.35
CA GLY A 75 -2.58 -17.44 -8.58
C GLY A 75 -1.75 -17.21 -9.84
N VAL A 76 -2.44 -17.15 -10.98
CA VAL A 76 -1.89 -16.84 -12.28
C VAL A 76 -2.62 -15.61 -12.80
N SER A 77 -1.88 -14.59 -13.22
CA SER A 77 -2.42 -13.44 -13.95
C SER A 77 -1.79 -13.35 -15.34
N GLU A 78 -2.34 -12.50 -16.21
CA GLU A 78 -1.77 -12.23 -17.53
C GLU A 78 -0.32 -11.72 -17.45
N ALA A 79 0.04 -11.04 -16.35
CA ALA A 79 1.38 -10.51 -16.11
C ALA A 79 2.38 -11.56 -15.57
N GLY A 80 1.91 -12.66 -14.98
CA GLY A 80 2.78 -13.73 -14.49
C GLY A 80 2.12 -14.70 -13.49
N GLY A 81 2.87 -15.73 -13.10
CA GLY A 81 2.42 -16.74 -12.14
C GLY A 81 2.68 -16.38 -10.68
N ALA A 82 2.77 -17.41 -9.83
CA ALA A 82 3.06 -17.33 -8.40
C ALA A 82 4.37 -16.60 -8.05
N SER A 83 5.36 -16.64 -8.96
CA SER A 83 6.61 -15.90 -8.81
C SER A 83 6.43 -14.41 -8.96
N PHE A 84 5.42 -13.94 -9.71
CA PHE A 84 5.11 -12.53 -9.95
C PHE A 84 4.09 -12.00 -8.93
N ASN A 85 3.06 -12.79 -8.66
CA ASN A 85 1.98 -12.46 -7.74
C ASN A 85 2.28 -12.99 -6.34
N ILE A 86 3.06 -12.24 -5.57
CA ILE A 86 3.47 -12.62 -4.21
C ILE A 86 2.43 -12.33 -3.11
N LEU A 87 1.22 -11.91 -3.50
CA LEU A 87 0.07 -11.71 -2.61
C LEU A 87 -1.18 -12.36 -3.22
N PRO A 88 -2.16 -12.74 -2.38
CA PRO A 88 -3.43 -13.28 -2.84
C PRO A 88 -4.22 -12.25 -3.68
N GLY A 89 -4.93 -12.74 -4.71
CA GLY A 89 -5.72 -11.89 -5.61
C GLY A 89 -6.84 -11.13 -4.91
N ILE A 90 -7.52 -11.77 -3.95
CA ILE A 90 -8.53 -11.16 -3.10
C ILE A 90 -8.08 -11.28 -1.64
N SER A 91 -8.02 -10.15 -0.94
CA SER A 91 -7.51 -10.09 0.44
C SER A 91 -8.21 -9.05 1.28
N LEU A 92 -8.20 -9.27 2.58
CA LEU A 92 -8.57 -8.30 3.60
C LEU A 92 -7.30 -7.75 4.25
N LEU A 93 -7.16 -6.44 4.34
CA LEU A 93 -6.16 -5.77 5.18
C LEU A 93 -6.81 -5.44 6.51
N ALA A 94 -6.46 -6.19 7.54
CA ALA A 94 -6.94 -5.97 8.91
C ALA A 94 -5.89 -5.17 9.68
N GLU A 95 -6.26 -3.99 10.18
CA GLU A 95 -5.37 -3.20 11.03
C GLU A 95 -5.02 -3.97 12.32
N ARG A 96 -3.76 -3.91 12.73
CA ARG A 96 -3.27 -4.46 13.99
C ARG A 96 -3.07 -3.36 15.03
N GLU A 97 -3.08 -3.77 16.29
CA GLU A 97 -2.66 -2.91 17.39
C GLU A 97 -1.26 -2.32 17.11
N PRO A 98 -1.10 -0.99 17.17
CA PRO A 98 0.19 -0.38 16.92
C PRO A 98 1.18 -0.77 18.01
N MET A 99 2.39 -1.15 17.59
CA MET A 99 3.51 -1.37 18.49
C MET A 99 4.33 -0.08 18.62
N TRP A 100 5.17 -0.04 19.65
CA TRP A 100 6.02 1.12 19.91
C TRP A 100 6.93 1.52 18.74
N TYR A 101 7.25 0.57 17.84
CA TYR A 101 8.13 0.78 16.68
C TYR A 101 7.38 0.97 15.36
N GLY A 102 6.06 0.80 15.33
CA GLY A 102 5.31 0.87 14.07
C GLY A 102 3.86 0.41 14.16
N ALA A 103 3.13 0.66 13.09
CA ALA A 103 1.78 0.12 12.89
C ALA A 103 1.81 -0.96 11.82
N ALA A 104 0.82 -1.84 11.79
CA ALA A 104 0.81 -2.97 10.88
C ALA A 104 -0.59 -3.34 10.41
N PHE A 105 -0.65 -4.02 9.26
CA PHE A 105 -1.87 -4.58 8.69
C PHE A 105 -1.63 -6.04 8.31
N ASP A 106 -2.46 -6.94 8.81
CA ASP A 106 -2.44 -8.34 8.38
C ASP A 106 -3.17 -8.47 7.04
N VAL A 107 -2.57 -9.22 6.12
CA VAL A 107 -3.12 -9.57 4.81
C VAL A 107 -3.75 -10.95 4.93
N ILE A 108 -5.07 -11.00 4.94
CA ILE A 108 -5.86 -12.22 5.12
C ILE A 108 -6.50 -12.59 3.77
N PRO A 109 -6.21 -13.75 3.17
CA PRO A 109 -6.87 -14.17 1.94
C PRO A 109 -8.40 -14.21 2.11
N SER A 110 -9.11 -13.71 1.11
CA SER A 110 -10.56 -13.63 1.09
C SER A 110 -11.13 -14.22 -0.20
N ASN A 111 -12.42 -14.53 -0.20
CA ASN A 111 -13.15 -15.00 -1.37
C ASN A 111 -14.00 -13.88 -1.98
N GLU A 112 -14.74 -14.18 -3.04
CA GLU A 112 -15.62 -13.21 -3.71
C GLU A 112 -16.75 -12.69 -2.82
N ALA A 113 -17.15 -13.48 -1.80
CA ALA A 113 -18.12 -13.06 -0.79
C ALA A 113 -17.51 -12.14 0.29
N SER A 114 -16.25 -11.73 0.12
CA SER A 114 -15.50 -10.90 1.07
C SER A 114 -15.37 -11.52 2.46
N THR A 115 -15.47 -12.86 2.58
CA THR A 115 -15.26 -13.57 3.85
C THR A 115 -13.84 -14.10 3.92
N VAL A 116 -13.35 -14.33 5.14
CA VAL A 116 -12.02 -14.88 5.39
C VAL A 116 -11.95 -16.29 4.78
N ALA A 117 -11.03 -16.50 3.85
CA ALA A 117 -10.88 -17.78 3.16
C ALA A 117 -9.76 -18.65 3.76
N ALA A 118 -8.75 -18.04 4.38
CA ALA A 118 -7.62 -18.74 4.97
C ALA A 118 -7.00 -17.95 6.14
N ALA A 119 -5.99 -18.54 6.79
CA ALA A 119 -5.16 -17.85 7.77
C ALA A 119 -4.42 -16.64 7.15
N PRO A 120 -3.98 -15.65 7.94
CA PRO A 120 -3.20 -14.53 7.45
C PRO A 120 -1.99 -15.00 6.62
N ALA A 121 -1.89 -14.48 5.40
CA ALA A 121 -0.82 -14.79 4.46
C ALA A 121 0.44 -13.98 4.75
N GLY A 122 0.28 -12.74 5.22
CA GLY A 122 1.42 -11.89 5.55
C GLY A 122 1.03 -10.67 6.34
N THR A 123 2.01 -9.83 6.65
CA THR A 123 1.81 -8.60 7.40
C THR A 123 2.56 -7.45 6.73
N TRP A 124 1.85 -6.35 6.49
CA TRP A 124 2.45 -5.07 6.14
C TRP A 124 2.88 -4.35 7.42
N TRP A 125 4.17 -4.06 7.51
CA TRP A 125 4.79 -3.28 8.57
C TRP A 125 4.99 -1.84 8.11
N ARG A 126 4.64 -0.86 8.94
CA ARG A 126 5.01 0.56 8.79
C ARG A 126 6.04 0.92 9.85
N THR A 127 7.31 0.92 9.47
CA THR A 127 8.41 1.41 10.32
C THR A 127 8.48 2.92 10.26
N TRP A 128 8.43 3.56 11.42
CA TRP A 128 8.55 5.02 11.52
C TRP A 128 9.97 5.51 11.17
N GLY A 129 10.05 6.70 10.59
CA GLY A 129 11.30 7.44 10.41
C GLY A 129 11.04 8.95 10.52
N PRO A 130 12.06 9.74 10.89
CA PRO A 130 11.90 11.18 11.13
C PRO A 130 11.51 11.98 9.88
N ILE A 131 11.85 11.50 8.69
CA ILE A 131 11.56 12.16 7.40
C ILE A 131 10.44 11.41 6.66
N PHE A 132 10.51 10.08 6.65
CA PHE A 132 9.51 9.23 5.98
C PHE A 132 9.39 7.86 6.65
N ALA A 133 8.19 7.30 6.57
CA ALA A 133 7.94 5.91 6.94
C ALA A 133 8.41 4.95 5.83
N THR A 134 8.90 3.79 6.23
CA THR A 134 9.22 2.68 5.32
C THR A 134 8.21 1.58 5.56
N TYR A 135 7.70 1.00 4.48
CA TYR A 135 6.71 -0.07 4.52
C TYR A 135 7.34 -1.35 4.00
N THR A 136 7.10 -2.46 4.68
CA THR A 136 7.60 -3.78 4.25
C THR A 136 6.52 -4.81 4.40
N TYR A 137 6.44 -5.74 3.45
CA TYR A 137 5.53 -6.87 3.51
C TYR A 137 6.32 -8.13 3.86
N GLU A 138 5.94 -8.77 4.95
CA GLU A 138 6.46 -10.05 5.40
C GLU A 138 5.45 -11.15 5.09
N ASP A 139 5.88 -12.18 4.35
CA ASP A 139 5.12 -13.42 4.23
C ASP A 139 5.23 -14.20 5.54
N VAL A 140 4.09 -14.43 6.20
CA VAL A 140 4.03 -15.07 7.51
C VAL A 140 4.38 -16.55 7.42
N ALA A 141 4.08 -17.22 6.30
CA ALA A 141 4.33 -18.65 6.15
C ALA A 141 5.83 -18.97 6.10
N ASN A 142 6.61 -18.14 5.42
CA ASN A 142 8.05 -18.32 5.28
C ASN A 142 8.90 -17.37 6.15
N SER A 143 8.27 -16.42 6.85
CA SER A 143 8.94 -15.34 7.61
C SER A 143 9.96 -14.57 6.77
N ARG A 144 9.60 -14.25 5.52
CA ARG A 144 10.47 -13.54 4.56
C ARG A 144 9.85 -12.21 4.16
N THR A 145 10.65 -11.15 4.20
CA THR A 145 10.25 -9.86 3.65
C THR A 145 10.37 -9.88 2.13
N THR A 146 9.23 -9.78 1.45
CA THR A 146 9.15 -9.95 -0.02
C THR A 146 9.02 -8.64 -0.77
N VAL A 147 8.35 -7.64 -0.17
CA VAL A 147 8.14 -6.31 -0.79
C VAL A 147 8.55 -5.21 0.17
N TYR A 148 9.09 -4.13 -0.38
CA TYR A 148 9.22 -2.88 0.34
C TYR A 148 8.60 -1.73 -0.46
N MET A 149 8.13 -0.73 0.27
CA MET A 149 7.61 0.51 -0.27
C MET A 149 8.18 1.69 0.51
N ARG A 150 8.63 2.72 -0.21
CA ARG A 150 9.22 3.93 0.39
C ARG A 150 8.78 5.19 -0.35
N ARG A 151 8.82 6.32 0.34
CA ARG A 151 8.53 7.63 -0.25
C ARG A 151 9.69 8.13 -1.13
N ASN A 152 9.36 8.72 -2.27
CA ASN A 152 10.29 9.44 -3.13
C ASN A 152 10.43 10.89 -2.66
N LEU A 153 11.59 11.25 -2.09
CA LEU A 153 11.79 12.53 -1.41
C LEU A 153 11.86 13.76 -2.33
N LEU A 154 12.28 13.58 -3.57
CA LEU A 154 12.47 14.68 -4.52
C LEU A 154 11.25 14.95 -5.41
N ARG A 155 10.18 14.16 -5.27
CA ARG A 155 8.95 14.35 -6.05
C ARG A 155 7.91 15.12 -5.24
N MET A 156 7.22 16.05 -5.90
CA MET A 156 6.13 16.81 -5.30
C MET A 156 4.91 15.91 -5.06
N GLY A 157 4.23 16.10 -3.92
CA GLY A 157 3.05 15.34 -3.51
C GLY A 157 3.35 13.99 -2.84
N SER A 158 2.34 13.11 -2.82
CA SER A 158 2.52 11.71 -2.47
C SER A 158 3.15 10.98 -3.65
N SER A 159 4.37 10.47 -3.45
CA SER A 159 5.06 9.61 -4.41
C SER A 159 5.79 8.51 -3.67
N HIS A 160 5.51 7.27 -4.03
CA HIS A 160 6.07 6.08 -3.42
C HIS A 160 6.61 5.15 -4.50
N THR A 161 7.73 4.51 -4.21
CA THR A 161 8.25 3.41 -5.01
C THR A 161 8.02 2.11 -4.26
N ILE A 162 7.38 1.17 -4.93
CA ILE A 162 7.06 -0.18 -4.48
C ILE A 162 7.93 -1.12 -5.31
N ALA A 163 8.70 -1.97 -4.64
CA ALA A 163 9.58 -2.92 -5.31
C ALA A 163 9.72 -4.18 -4.47
N ARG A 164 10.02 -5.29 -5.16
CA ARG A 164 10.35 -6.53 -4.50
C ARG A 164 11.76 -6.46 -3.91
N CYS A 165 11.94 -7.17 -2.81
CA CYS A 165 13.20 -7.26 -2.09
C CYS A 165 14.28 -8.05 -2.84
N ASP A 166 13.89 -8.88 -3.81
CA ASP A 166 14.80 -9.61 -4.68
C ASP A 166 15.33 -8.78 -5.85
N GLY A 167 14.76 -7.59 -6.08
CA GLY A 167 15.04 -6.80 -7.27
C GLY A 167 14.50 -7.42 -8.57
N GLN A 168 13.72 -8.50 -8.49
CA GLN A 168 12.99 -9.04 -9.63
C GLN A 168 11.68 -8.30 -9.84
N GLY A 169 11.18 -8.34 -11.07
CA GLY A 169 9.95 -7.65 -11.46
C GLY A 169 10.09 -6.13 -11.62
N PRO A 170 9.01 -5.46 -12.02
CA PRO A 170 9.04 -4.04 -12.33
C PRO A 170 9.13 -3.20 -11.06
N LYS A 171 9.86 -2.08 -11.14
CA LYS A 171 9.82 -1.04 -10.11
C LYS A 171 8.58 -0.20 -10.32
N VAL A 172 7.66 -0.25 -9.37
CA VAL A 172 6.38 0.45 -9.48
C VAL A 172 6.46 1.77 -8.75
N THR A 173 6.14 2.87 -9.43
CA THR A 173 6.04 4.20 -8.84
C THR A 173 4.59 4.63 -8.79
N PHE A 174 4.04 4.73 -7.58
CA PHE A 174 2.72 5.28 -7.29
C PHE A 174 2.86 6.77 -6.96
N THR A 175 2.23 7.66 -7.73
CA THR A 175 2.42 9.10 -7.53
C THR A 175 1.22 9.94 -7.94
N GLU A 176 0.95 11.02 -7.23
CA GLU A 176 0.01 12.06 -7.69
C GLU A 176 0.49 12.73 -8.99
N GLY A 177 1.82 12.88 -9.16
CA GLY A 177 2.42 13.50 -10.33
C GLY A 177 1.89 14.92 -10.58
N SER A 178 1.47 15.18 -11.82
CA SER A 178 0.88 16.46 -12.23
C SER A 178 -0.46 16.77 -11.55
N ASN A 179 -1.13 15.76 -10.98
CA ASN A 179 -2.43 15.93 -10.32
C ASN A 179 -2.30 16.52 -8.91
N PHE A 180 -1.09 16.65 -8.36
CA PHE A 180 -0.88 17.19 -7.02
C PHE A 180 -1.55 18.57 -6.82
N LEU A 181 -1.32 19.51 -7.74
CA LEU A 181 -1.90 20.85 -7.63
C LEU A 181 -3.43 20.80 -7.79
N ALA A 182 -3.93 19.98 -8.72
CA ALA A 182 -5.36 19.82 -8.95
C ALA A 182 -6.07 19.22 -7.72
N ASN A 183 -5.51 18.17 -7.12
CA ASN A 183 -6.00 17.54 -5.89
C ASN A 183 -5.99 18.54 -4.73
N ARG A 184 -4.91 19.35 -4.60
CA ARG A 184 -4.82 20.39 -3.57
C ARG A 184 -5.87 21.47 -3.74
N VAL A 185 -6.07 21.97 -4.96
CA VAL A 185 -7.10 22.98 -5.25
C VAL A 185 -8.49 22.42 -4.96
N ARG A 186 -8.80 21.19 -5.42
CA ARG A 186 -10.07 20.49 -5.12
C ARG A 186 -10.34 20.40 -3.62
N LYS A 187 -9.33 20.07 -2.83
CA LYS A 187 -9.43 20.01 -1.36
C LYS A 187 -9.73 21.38 -0.74
N VAL A 188 -9.14 22.47 -1.27
CA VAL A 188 -9.37 23.83 -0.75
C VAL A 188 -10.77 24.34 -1.09
N ILE A 189 -11.29 24.04 -2.27
CA ILE A 189 -12.63 24.46 -2.70
C ILE A 189 -13.76 23.56 -2.18
N GLY A 190 -13.42 22.53 -1.38
CA GLY A 190 -14.41 21.58 -0.84
C GLY A 190 -15.12 20.74 -1.91
N MET A 191 -14.51 20.56 -3.08
CA MET A 191 -15.06 19.65 -4.08
C MET A 191 -14.80 18.21 -3.61
N ASN A 192 -15.88 17.47 -3.38
CA ASN A 192 -15.88 16.06 -2.94
C ASN A 192 -15.39 15.08 -4.03
N GLN A 193 -14.47 15.51 -4.89
CA GLN A 193 -13.90 14.64 -5.91
C GLN A 193 -12.67 13.92 -5.36
N GLY A 194 -12.60 12.64 -5.70
CA GLY A 194 -11.49 11.77 -5.45
C GLY A 194 -10.12 12.32 -5.79
N MET A 195 -9.08 11.81 -5.12
CA MET A 195 -7.70 12.04 -5.52
C MET A 195 -7.32 11.08 -6.65
N THR A 196 -6.69 11.60 -7.70
CA THR A 196 -6.22 10.79 -8.82
C THR A 196 -4.71 10.59 -8.72
N PHE A 197 -4.27 9.35 -8.76
CA PHE A 197 -2.87 8.92 -8.73
C PHE A 197 -2.51 8.18 -10.01
N LYS A 198 -1.26 8.26 -10.40
CA LYS A 198 -0.67 7.61 -11.57
C LYS A 198 0.27 6.49 -11.10
N ILE A 199 0.20 5.35 -11.77
CA ILE A 199 1.03 4.18 -11.51
C ILE A 199 1.95 3.98 -12.71
N PHE A 200 3.25 4.10 -12.46
CA PHE A 200 4.28 3.83 -13.46
C PHE A 200 4.95 2.48 -13.16
N MET A 201 5.10 1.63 -14.16
CA MET A 201 5.95 0.44 -14.10
C MET A 201 7.17 0.68 -14.99
N ASP A 202 8.37 0.65 -14.42
CA ASP A 202 9.63 0.93 -15.13
C ASP A 202 9.55 2.20 -15.99
N ASP A 203 9.08 3.28 -15.37
CA ASP A 203 8.88 4.62 -15.97
C ASP A 203 7.79 4.73 -17.05
N LYS A 204 7.09 3.65 -17.41
CA LYS A 204 5.90 3.70 -18.28
C LYS A 204 4.63 3.87 -17.45
N LEU A 205 3.76 4.82 -17.80
CA LEU A 205 2.42 4.94 -17.22
C LEU A 205 1.59 3.73 -17.67
N VAL A 206 1.07 2.96 -16.71
CA VAL A 206 0.29 1.75 -17.01
C VAL A 206 -1.13 1.81 -16.46
N ALA A 207 -1.32 2.49 -15.33
CA ALA A 207 -2.62 2.56 -14.66
C ALA A 207 -2.79 3.87 -13.91
N VAL A 208 -4.06 4.19 -13.63
CA VAL A 208 -4.51 5.32 -12.83
C VAL A 208 -5.32 4.77 -11.66
N ALA A 209 -5.04 5.26 -10.46
CA ALA A 209 -5.83 4.96 -9.27
C ALA A 209 -6.67 6.17 -8.87
N GLU A 210 -7.97 5.95 -8.68
CA GLU A 210 -8.95 6.96 -8.31
C GLU A 210 -9.44 6.66 -6.91
N GLU A 211 -9.05 7.49 -5.95
CA GLU A 211 -9.55 7.42 -4.58
C GLU A 211 -10.97 7.99 -4.54
N THR A 212 -11.88 7.40 -3.79
CA THR A 212 -13.19 7.99 -3.49
C THR A 212 -13.34 8.08 -1.99
N SER A 213 -13.65 9.26 -1.47
CA SER A 213 -13.80 9.53 -0.04
C SER A 213 -15.22 9.91 0.37
N HIS A 214 -16.16 9.99 -0.59
CA HIS A 214 -17.55 10.32 -0.29
C HIS A 214 -18.39 9.04 -0.17
N GLY A 215 -18.96 8.81 1.01
CA GLY A 215 -19.70 7.59 1.34
C GLY A 215 -18.79 6.52 1.93
N PHE A 216 -18.04 5.83 1.08
CA PHE A 216 -17.11 4.78 1.50
C PHE A 216 -15.72 5.04 0.93
N GLU A 217 -14.71 5.04 1.81
CA GLU A 217 -13.33 5.12 1.36
C GLU A 217 -12.99 3.95 0.46
N SER A 218 -12.57 4.25 -0.76
CA SER A 218 -12.22 3.24 -1.75
C SER A 218 -11.17 3.76 -2.70
N LEU A 219 -10.52 2.83 -3.41
CA LEU A 219 -9.54 3.09 -4.45
C LEU A 219 -9.86 2.19 -5.62
N THR A 220 -10.11 2.76 -6.80
CA THR A 220 -10.36 2.01 -8.04
C THR A 220 -9.17 2.17 -8.96
N PHE A 221 -8.68 1.08 -9.53
CA PHE A 221 -7.53 1.07 -10.43
C PHE A 221 -8.03 0.82 -11.84
N ARG A 222 -7.65 1.69 -12.77
CA ARG A 222 -8.00 1.59 -14.18
C ARG A 222 -6.73 1.54 -15.01
N GLU A 223 -6.69 0.68 -16.01
CA GLU A 223 -5.64 0.69 -17.01
C GLU A 223 -5.69 1.99 -17.81
N GLU A 224 -4.52 2.60 -18.09
CA GLU A 224 -4.45 3.88 -18.82
C GLU A 224 -4.96 3.74 -20.26
N ASP A 225 -4.56 2.66 -20.96
CA ASP A 225 -4.83 2.49 -22.39
C ASP A 225 -6.27 2.04 -22.67
N SER A 226 -6.81 1.13 -21.86
CA SER A 226 -8.15 0.55 -22.09
C SER A 226 -9.25 1.17 -21.22
N GLY A 227 -8.90 1.81 -20.09
CA GLY A 227 -9.84 2.27 -19.08
C GLY A 227 -10.53 1.15 -18.28
N ARG A 228 -10.15 -0.11 -18.51
CA ARG A 228 -10.68 -1.28 -17.80
C ARG A 228 -10.28 -1.24 -16.33
N SER A 229 -11.18 -1.71 -15.46
CA SER A 229 -10.88 -1.86 -14.03
C SER A 229 -9.89 -3.02 -13.83
N GLU A 230 -8.76 -2.76 -13.20
CA GLU A 230 -7.69 -3.74 -12.94
C GLU A 230 -7.79 -4.29 -11.51
N SER A 231 -8.13 -3.42 -10.56
CA SER A 231 -8.34 -3.80 -9.18
C SER A 231 -9.20 -2.75 -8.49
N SER A 232 -9.67 -3.09 -7.30
CA SER A 232 -10.38 -2.16 -6.43
C SER A 232 -10.06 -2.46 -4.98
N SER A 233 -10.20 -1.44 -4.14
CA SER A 233 -10.21 -1.62 -2.70
C SER A 233 -11.27 -0.75 -2.06
N VAL A 234 -11.84 -1.22 -0.97
CA VAL A 234 -12.90 -0.54 -0.23
C VAL A 234 -12.72 -0.78 1.26
N LEU A 235 -12.96 0.25 2.06
CA LEU A 235 -13.09 0.13 3.51
C LEU A 235 -14.38 -0.64 3.79
N LYS A 236 -14.23 -1.92 4.12
CA LYS A 236 -15.33 -2.86 4.31
C LYS A 236 -16.03 -2.61 5.64
N GLU A 237 -15.24 -2.44 6.70
CA GLU A 237 -15.74 -2.25 8.05
C GLU A 237 -14.83 -1.27 8.79
N ARG A 238 -15.43 -0.25 9.39
CA ARG A 238 -14.76 0.61 10.37
C ARG A 238 -14.93 0.00 11.74
N HIS A 239 -13.89 0.06 12.57
CA HIS A 239 -13.95 -0.44 13.94
C HIS A 239 -14.27 -1.94 14.03
N PHE A 240 -13.74 -2.73 13.10
CA PHE A 240 -13.57 -4.17 13.25
C PHE A 240 -12.90 -4.47 14.61
N HIS A 241 -13.51 -5.36 15.40
CA HIS A 241 -13.15 -5.59 16.81
C HIS A 241 -13.14 -4.33 17.70
N GLY A 242 -13.96 -3.33 17.36
CA GLY A 242 -14.22 -2.13 18.14
C GLY A 242 -13.31 -0.93 17.85
N LEU A 243 -12.12 -1.14 17.26
CA LEU A 243 -11.15 -0.06 17.07
C LEU A 243 -10.47 -0.05 15.69
N TYR A 244 -10.37 -1.20 15.02
CA TYR A 244 -9.49 -1.38 13.87
C TYR A 244 -10.23 -1.28 12.55
N ASP A 245 -9.57 -0.83 11.50
CA ASP A 245 -10.19 -0.81 10.16
C ASP A 245 -9.92 -2.10 9.37
N LEU A 246 -10.91 -2.51 8.59
CA LEU A 246 -10.84 -3.67 7.70
C LEU A 246 -11.06 -3.24 6.25
N TRP A 247 -10.05 -3.40 5.42
CA TRP A 247 -10.11 -3.05 4.00
C TRP A 247 -10.19 -4.31 3.14
N LEU A 248 -11.09 -4.33 2.16
CA LEU A 248 -11.11 -5.36 1.13
C LEU A 248 -10.29 -4.87 -0.06
N VAL A 249 -9.41 -5.72 -0.58
CA VAL A 249 -8.64 -5.50 -1.81
C VAL A 249 -8.94 -6.64 -2.77
N LYS A 250 -9.43 -6.32 -3.96
CA LYS A 250 -9.75 -7.27 -5.02
C LYS A 250 -8.96 -6.91 -6.27
N ASN A 251 -8.13 -7.83 -6.74
CA ASN A 251 -7.47 -7.74 -8.04
C ASN A 251 -8.26 -8.55 -9.07
N ASP A 252 -8.37 -8.04 -10.30
CA ASP A 252 -8.89 -8.78 -11.43
C ASP A 252 -7.86 -9.85 -11.86
N GLU A 253 -8.32 -11.02 -12.29
CA GLU A 253 -7.46 -12.10 -12.79
C GLU A 253 -6.65 -11.66 -14.02
N LYS A 254 -7.22 -10.76 -14.82
CA LYS A 254 -6.59 -10.21 -16.01
C LYS A 254 -5.78 -8.94 -15.71
N SER A 255 -5.51 -8.65 -14.44
CA SER A 255 -4.79 -7.46 -14.04
C SER A 255 -3.36 -7.45 -14.58
N ILE A 256 -2.95 -6.35 -15.21
CA ILE A 256 -1.55 -6.10 -15.58
C ILE A 256 -0.69 -5.74 -14.35
N LEU A 257 -1.34 -5.29 -13.27
CA LEU A 257 -0.67 -4.90 -12.04
C LEU A 257 -0.46 -6.13 -11.15
N PRO A 258 0.75 -6.32 -10.58
CA PRO A 258 0.95 -7.33 -9.55
C PRO A 258 0.04 -7.10 -8.34
N ASN A 259 -0.47 -8.18 -7.74
CA ASN A 259 -1.38 -8.11 -6.59
C ASN A 259 -0.85 -7.29 -5.41
N TYR A 260 0.48 -7.26 -5.22
CA TYR A 260 1.11 -6.49 -4.15
C TYR A 260 0.99 -4.98 -4.33
N VAL A 261 0.84 -4.50 -5.57
CA VAL A 261 0.74 -3.07 -5.87
C VAL A 261 -0.56 -2.52 -5.31
N ALA A 262 -1.70 -3.16 -5.65
CA ALA A 262 -3.01 -2.73 -5.15
C ALA A 262 -3.03 -2.75 -3.62
N SER A 263 -2.59 -3.84 -3.00
CA SER A 263 -2.48 -3.99 -1.55
C SER A 263 -1.62 -2.87 -0.91
N ALA A 264 -0.43 -2.60 -1.44
CA ALA A 264 0.45 -1.55 -0.93
C ALA A 264 -0.14 -0.13 -1.08
N THR A 265 -0.82 0.15 -2.18
CA THR A 265 -1.47 1.44 -2.39
C THR A 265 -2.71 1.62 -1.50
N THR A 266 -3.50 0.56 -1.27
CA THR A 266 -4.58 0.58 -0.29
C THR A 266 -4.04 0.81 1.12
N LEU A 267 -2.89 0.24 1.47
CA LEU A 267 -2.23 0.48 2.76
C LEU A 267 -1.92 1.99 2.98
N LEU A 268 -1.47 2.70 1.94
CA LEU A 268 -1.24 4.15 2.02
C LEU A 268 -2.53 4.91 2.31
N LEU A 269 -3.63 4.54 1.64
CA LEU A 269 -4.95 5.12 1.87
C LEU A 269 -5.46 4.81 3.28
N ALA A 270 -5.32 3.56 3.74
CA ALA A 270 -5.71 3.14 5.08
C ALA A 270 -5.03 3.99 6.17
N PHE A 271 -3.72 4.15 6.09
CA PHE A 271 -3.00 5.02 7.03
C PHE A 271 -3.37 6.50 6.91
N HIS A 272 -3.72 6.97 5.71
CA HIS A 272 -4.22 8.33 5.53
C HIS A 272 -5.58 8.51 6.25
N THR A 273 -6.50 7.56 6.10
CA THR A 273 -7.81 7.57 6.78
C THR A 273 -7.65 7.54 8.30
N ILE A 274 -6.83 6.64 8.85
CA ILE A 274 -6.56 6.55 10.29
C ILE A 274 -6.02 7.88 10.84
N ASN A 275 -5.06 8.49 10.15
CA ASN A 275 -4.48 9.77 10.58
C ASN A 275 -5.50 10.92 10.50
N HIS A 276 -6.36 10.93 9.47
CA HIS A 276 -7.41 11.92 9.34
C HIS A 276 -8.40 11.84 10.50
N ASP A 277 -8.84 10.63 10.85
CA ASP A 277 -9.76 10.38 11.95
C ASP A 277 -9.16 10.69 13.32
N ALA A 278 -7.86 10.43 13.51
CA ALA A 278 -7.15 10.82 14.73
C ALA A 278 -7.11 12.35 14.90
N THR A 279 -6.90 13.10 13.81
CA THR A 279 -6.90 14.58 13.86
C THR A 279 -8.29 15.18 14.07
N SER A 280 -9.34 14.58 13.51
CA SER A 280 -10.71 15.08 13.68
C SER A 280 -11.25 14.77 15.08
N LYS A 281 -10.98 13.58 15.62
CA LYS A 281 -11.38 13.19 16.98
C LYS A 281 -10.62 13.99 18.04
N GLY A 282 -9.31 14.21 17.87
CA GLY A 282 -8.51 15.02 18.79
C GLY A 282 -8.92 16.50 18.84
N ALA A 283 -9.48 17.02 17.75
CA ALA A 283 -10.07 18.36 17.73
C ALA A 283 -11.40 18.42 18.48
N ALA A 284 -12.22 17.36 18.41
CA ALA A 284 -13.51 17.28 19.09
C ALA A 284 -13.39 16.94 20.59
N SER A 285 -12.40 16.14 21.00
CA SER A 285 -12.28 15.66 22.39
C SER A 285 -11.79 16.70 23.39
N ASN A 286 -11.44 17.92 22.95
CA ASN A 286 -11.14 19.04 23.83
C ASN A 286 -12.37 19.90 24.17
N GLU A 287 -13.53 19.63 23.57
CA GLU A 287 -14.78 19.98 24.24
C GLU A 287 -14.88 19.08 25.47
N SER A 288 -14.61 19.68 26.63
CA SER A 288 -14.91 19.05 27.92
C SER A 288 -16.33 18.51 27.82
N PRO A 289 -16.59 17.22 28.13
CA PRO A 289 -17.92 16.67 28.03
C PRO A 289 -18.85 17.63 28.77
N ASN A 290 -19.75 18.28 28.03
CA ASN A 290 -20.68 19.21 28.63
C ASN A 290 -21.54 18.36 29.55
N PHE A 291 -21.19 18.35 30.84
CA PHE A 291 -21.92 17.61 31.89
C PHE A 291 -23.38 18.07 31.99
N LEU A 292 -23.73 19.18 31.32
CA LEU A 292 -25.07 19.74 31.18
C LEU A 292 -25.71 19.48 29.81
N GLU A 293 -25.06 18.73 28.91
CA GLU A 293 -25.72 18.24 27.71
C GLU A 293 -26.80 17.26 28.18
N LYS A 294 -28.04 17.77 28.18
CA LYS A 294 -29.21 17.04 28.61
C LYS A 294 -29.17 15.66 27.95
N PRO A 295 -29.42 14.58 28.69
CA PRO A 295 -29.53 13.26 28.08
C PRO A 295 -30.47 13.37 26.88
N PRO A 296 -30.10 12.79 25.72
CA PRO A 296 -30.98 12.80 24.55
C PRO A 296 -32.36 12.37 25.05
N PRO A 297 -33.43 13.11 24.70
CA PRO A 297 -34.77 12.79 25.16
C PRO A 297 -34.98 11.32 24.85
N THR A 298 -35.09 10.52 25.91
CA THR A 298 -35.30 9.09 25.85
C THR A 298 -36.46 8.88 24.88
N LEU A 299 -36.16 8.47 23.66
CA LEU A 299 -37.18 8.02 22.73
C LEU A 299 -37.83 6.86 23.46
N ALA A 300 -39.05 7.12 23.92
CA ALA A 300 -39.83 6.22 24.74
C ALA A 300 -39.79 4.83 24.10
N ALA A 301 -39.17 3.89 24.81
CA ALA A 301 -38.98 2.51 24.42
C ALA A 301 -40.28 1.69 24.49
N GLU A 302 -41.42 2.28 24.11
CA GLU A 302 -42.74 1.71 24.41
C GLU A 302 -43.68 1.60 23.20
N GLN A 303 -43.20 1.75 21.96
CA GLN A 303 -44.07 1.60 20.77
C GLN A 303 -43.53 0.77 19.59
N VAL A 304 -42.42 0.01 19.74
CA VAL A 304 -41.91 -0.83 18.63
C VAL A 304 -41.86 -2.31 19.02
N LEU A 305 -42.87 -2.81 19.72
CA LEU A 305 -42.99 -4.25 20.01
C LEU A 305 -44.17 -4.95 19.32
N ASP A 306 -45.05 -4.22 18.61
CA ASP A 306 -46.23 -4.84 17.97
C ASP A 306 -46.18 -4.88 16.42
N GLU A 307 -45.17 -4.30 15.76
CA GLU A 307 -45.14 -4.23 14.28
C GLU A 307 -44.05 -5.08 13.60
N GLN A 308 -43.34 -5.94 14.35
CA GLN A 308 -42.35 -6.87 13.79
C GLN A 308 -42.74 -8.36 13.87
N GLN A 309 -43.94 -8.70 14.32
CA GLN A 309 -44.35 -10.11 14.45
C GLN A 309 -45.10 -10.68 13.23
N GLU A 310 -45.41 -9.89 12.19
CA GLU A 310 -46.10 -10.39 10.99
C GLU A 310 -45.23 -10.53 9.72
N SER A 311 -43.95 -10.15 9.72
CA SER A 311 -43.10 -10.21 8.51
C SER A 311 -42.05 -11.35 8.50
N SER A 312 -41.96 -12.18 9.54
CA SER A 312 -40.93 -13.22 9.67
C SER A 312 -41.32 -14.62 9.15
N SER A 313 -42.51 -14.80 8.57
CA SER A 313 -42.99 -16.09 8.08
C SER A 313 -42.78 -16.38 6.59
N SER A 314 -42.14 -15.48 5.81
CA SER A 314 -41.93 -15.71 4.35
C SER A 314 -40.49 -15.98 3.90
N VAL A 315 -39.47 -15.79 4.73
CA VAL A 315 -38.05 -15.90 4.29
C VAL A 315 -37.51 -17.33 4.35
N THR A 316 -38.08 -18.21 5.18
CA THR A 316 -37.65 -19.63 5.27
C THR A 316 -38.02 -20.45 4.02
N GLY A 317 -38.96 -19.96 3.19
CA GLY A 317 -39.32 -20.64 1.93
C GLY A 317 -38.32 -20.46 0.80
N GLN A 318 -37.63 -19.31 0.74
CA GLN A 318 -36.70 -19.00 -0.37
C GLN A 318 -35.33 -19.66 -0.20
N ALA A 319 -34.81 -19.81 1.02
CA ALA A 319 -33.54 -20.50 1.25
C ALA A 319 -33.60 -21.99 0.87
N THR A 320 -34.73 -22.64 1.11
CA THR A 320 -34.94 -24.06 0.78
C THR A 320 -35.10 -24.28 -0.73
N ALA A 321 -35.72 -23.34 -1.45
CA ALA A 321 -35.86 -23.41 -2.91
C ALA A 321 -34.52 -23.21 -3.65
N VAL A 322 -33.64 -22.34 -3.14
CA VAL A 322 -32.30 -22.11 -3.73
C VAL A 322 -31.38 -23.31 -3.46
N ALA A 323 -31.46 -23.94 -2.28
CA ALA A 323 -30.72 -25.16 -1.99
C ALA A 323 -31.15 -26.35 -2.87
N GLN A 324 -32.46 -26.53 -3.09
CA GLN A 324 -32.97 -27.58 -3.98
C GLN A 324 -32.63 -27.33 -5.46
N ALA A 325 -32.63 -26.07 -5.91
CA ALA A 325 -32.22 -25.73 -7.27
C ALA A 325 -30.72 -25.99 -7.51
N ALA A 326 -29.87 -25.71 -6.52
CA ALA A 326 -28.44 -26.00 -6.59
C ALA A 326 -28.17 -27.52 -6.63
N GLU A 327 -28.88 -28.30 -5.82
CA GLU A 327 -28.72 -29.77 -5.80
C GLU A 327 -29.18 -30.42 -7.12
N GLN A 328 -30.27 -29.94 -7.72
CA GLN A 328 -30.71 -30.40 -9.05
C GLN A 328 -29.75 -29.99 -10.17
N ALA A 329 -29.14 -28.81 -10.09
CA ALA A 329 -28.13 -28.37 -11.06
C ALA A 329 -26.88 -29.26 -11.00
N PHE A 330 -26.38 -29.59 -9.81
CA PHE A 330 -25.23 -30.50 -9.64
C PHE A 330 -25.52 -31.92 -10.14
N ALA A 331 -26.72 -32.45 -9.87
CA ALA A 331 -27.12 -33.76 -10.37
C ALA A 331 -27.14 -33.81 -11.92
N SER A 332 -27.60 -32.74 -12.57
CA SER A 332 -27.65 -32.66 -14.04
C SER A 332 -26.26 -32.60 -14.71
N VAL A 333 -25.28 -31.97 -14.04
CA VAL A 333 -23.90 -31.89 -14.52
C VAL A 333 -23.20 -33.23 -14.34
N ALA A 334 -23.38 -33.90 -13.20
CA ALA A 334 -22.81 -35.22 -12.97
C ALA A 334 -23.33 -36.25 -14.00
N GLN A 335 -24.61 -36.17 -14.37
CA GLN A 335 -25.19 -37.06 -15.37
C GLN A 335 -24.66 -36.77 -16.79
N LYS A 336 -24.48 -35.49 -17.17
CA LYS A 336 -23.84 -35.14 -18.45
C LYS A 336 -22.38 -35.58 -18.55
N VAL A 337 -21.64 -35.56 -17.44
CA VAL A 337 -20.25 -36.05 -17.41
C VAL A 337 -20.21 -37.58 -17.52
N ALA A 338 -21.13 -38.30 -16.86
CA ALA A 338 -21.24 -39.75 -16.98
C ALA A 338 -21.63 -40.19 -18.40
N ASP A 339 -22.55 -39.47 -19.05
CA ASP A 339 -23.01 -39.76 -20.40
C ASP A 339 -21.96 -39.36 -21.47
N GLY A 340 -21.17 -38.31 -21.22
CA GLY A 340 -20.07 -37.89 -22.09
C GLY A 340 -18.84 -38.80 -22.02
N ALA A 341 -18.52 -39.35 -20.84
CA ALA A 341 -17.36 -40.23 -20.66
C ALA A 341 -17.52 -41.61 -21.34
N SER A 342 -18.74 -41.99 -21.72
CA SER A 342 -18.98 -43.28 -22.40
C SER A 342 -18.92 -43.20 -23.93
N ALA A 343 -18.84 -41.99 -24.51
CA ALA A 343 -18.88 -41.80 -25.96
C ALA A 343 -17.50 -41.64 -26.62
N GLU A 344 -16.43 -41.36 -25.86
CA GLU A 344 -15.14 -40.92 -26.45
C GLU A 344 -13.94 -41.85 -26.16
N ILE A 345 -14.17 -43.07 -25.64
CA ILE A 345 -13.11 -44.10 -25.49
C ILE A 345 -13.35 -45.22 -26.50
N ARG A 346 -13.37 -44.87 -27.80
CA ARG A 346 -13.28 -45.87 -28.86
C ARG A 346 -12.79 -45.30 -30.18
N GLU A 347 -11.65 -44.63 -30.22
CA GLU A 347 -10.86 -44.58 -31.45
C GLU A 347 -9.38 -44.24 -31.22
N GLU A 348 -8.55 -44.99 -31.94
CA GLU A 348 -7.13 -44.74 -32.25
C GLU A 348 -6.11 -44.83 -31.11
N LEU A 349 -5.67 -46.07 -30.88
CA LEU A 349 -4.33 -46.38 -30.38
C LEU A 349 -3.38 -46.44 -31.61
N PRO A 350 -2.54 -45.43 -31.89
CA PRO A 350 -1.58 -45.53 -32.99
C PRO A 350 -0.42 -46.46 -32.63
N ASP A 351 -0.19 -47.40 -33.54
CA ASP A 351 0.85 -48.42 -33.51
C ASP A 351 2.25 -47.79 -33.44
N ARG A 352 2.91 -47.96 -32.29
CA ARG A 352 4.24 -47.44 -31.99
C ARG A 352 5.31 -48.39 -32.55
N ARG A 353 5.44 -48.45 -33.88
CA ARG A 353 6.61 -49.02 -34.56
C ARG A 353 7.14 -48.03 -35.58
N GLN A 354 8.46 -47.87 -35.53
CA GLN A 354 9.33 -47.09 -36.42
C GLN A 354 9.55 -45.63 -36.01
N GLN A 355 10.53 -45.42 -35.13
CA GLN A 355 11.40 -44.24 -35.23
C GLN A 355 12.74 -44.68 -35.83
N PRO A 356 13.23 -44.03 -36.90
CA PRO A 356 14.58 -44.22 -37.41
C PRO A 356 15.59 -43.45 -36.54
N GLU A 357 16.75 -44.06 -36.35
CA GLU A 357 17.94 -43.45 -35.76
C GLU A 357 18.30 -42.15 -36.48
N GLU A 358 18.28 -41.03 -35.75
CA GLU A 358 18.84 -39.77 -36.23
C GLU A 358 20.23 -39.54 -35.63
N LYS A 359 21.14 -39.25 -36.55
CA LYS A 359 22.60 -39.25 -36.42
C LYS A 359 23.10 -38.23 -35.40
N LYS A 360 24.07 -38.69 -34.59
CA LYS A 360 25.12 -37.84 -34.02
C LYS A 360 25.81 -37.05 -35.12
N ALA A 361 25.79 -35.72 -35.02
CA ALA A 361 26.72 -34.84 -35.69
C ALA A 361 27.49 -34.06 -34.63
N ASP A 362 28.81 -34.25 -34.67
CA ASP A 362 29.84 -33.56 -33.93
C ASP A 362 29.83 -32.05 -34.23
N GLN A 363 30.02 -31.22 -33.22
CA GLN A 363 30.58 -29.86 -33.34
C GLN A 363 30.70 -29.23 -31.95
N GLU A 364 31.73 -28.50 -31.56
CA GLU A 364 33.13 -28.34 -31.95
C GLU A 364 33.68 -27.48 -30.81
N ALA A 365 34.81 -27.88 -30.23
CA ALA A 365 35.46 -27.13 -29.17
C ALA A 365 36.00 -25.82 -29.74
N VAL A 366 35.63 -24.69 -29.12
CA VAL A 366 36.35 -23.43 -29.32
C VAL A 366 37.04 -23.08 -28.01
N ASP A 367 38.32 -23.46 -27.96
CA ASP A 367 39.33 -22.88 -27.10
C ASP A 367 39.49 -21.39 -27.43
N VAL A 368 39.35 -20.53 -26.42
CA VAL A 368 40.05 -19.24 -26.40
C VAL A 368 40.61 -19.03 -24.99
N ALA A 369 41.93 -19.11 -24.92
CA ALA A 369 42.77 -18.58 -23.84
C ALA A 369 43.76 -17.57 -24.48
N PRO A 370 44.59 -16.86 -23.72
CA PRO A 370 44.48 -16.42 -22.33
C PRO A 370 44.30 -14.89 -22.18
#